data_AF-A0AA37LHA4-F1
#
_entry.id   AF-A0AA37LHA4-F1
#
_cell.length_a   1.000
_cell.length_b   1.000
_cell.length_c   1.000
_cell.angle_alpha   90.00
_cell.angle_beta   90.00
_cell.angle_gamma   90.00
#
_symmetry.space_group_name_H-M   'P 1'
#
loop_
_entity.id
_entity.type
_entity.pdbx_description
1 polymer ?
#
loop_
_entity_poly.entity_id
_entity_poly.type
_entity_poly.pdbx_seq_one_letter_code
_entity_poly.pdbx_strand_id
1 'polypeptide(L)'
;MDDIFISYALTYLLRESEGIVVKPGTDRTLTNECFVALSTTIFGIDNMEKRVLQRGLQRYGVALKALNQALSDPRECRSFDVLEAIIIMALFEVS
;
A
#
# COMPACT_ATOMS: atom_id res chain seq x y z
N MET A 1 10.27 -0.36 -11.97
CA MET A 1 10.97 0.41 -10.90
C MET A 1 10.28 0.20 -9.56
N ASP A 2 8.94 0.18 -9.51
CA ASP A 2 8.18 -0.08 -8.28
C ASP A 2 8.39 -1.48 -7.71
N ASP A 3 8.73 -2.46 -8.57
CA ASP A 3 9.07 -3.83 -8.16
C ASP A 3 10.19 -3.92 -7.12
N ILE A 4 11.15 -2.99 -7.14
CA ILE A 4 12.26 -2.99 -6.17
C ILE A 4 11.75 -2.67 -4.76
N PHE A 5 10.84 -1.69 -4.65
CA PHE A 5 10.28 -1.30 -3.36
C PHE A 5 9.34 -2.39 -2.82
N ILE A 6 8.47 -2.92 -3.68
CA ILE A 6 7.57 -4.03 -3.33
C ILE A 6 8.38 -5.24 -2.84
N SER A 7 9.42 -5.63 -3.58
CA SER A 7 10.28 -6.76 -3.21
C SER A 7 11.01 -6.51 -1.89
N TYR A 8 11.48 -5.28 -1.67
CA TYR A 8 12.08 -4.87 -0.40
C TYR A 8 11.09 -5.05 0.77
N ALA A 9 9.89 -4.52 0.65
CA ALA A 9 8.88 -4.62 1.70
C ALA A 9 8.46 -6.06 1.99
N LEU A 10 8.25 -6.87 0.94
CA LEU A 10 7.94 -8.30 1.09
C LEU A 10 9.07 -9.09 1.77
N THR A 11 10.32 -8.72 1.51
CA THR A 11 11.49 -9.45 2.03
C THR A 11 11.82 -9.05 3.47
N TYR A 12 11.73 -7.76 3.78
CA TYR A 12 12.30 -7.19 5.01
C TYR A 12 11.26 -6.74 6.03
N LEU A 13 10.03 -6.42 5.62
CA LEU A 13 8.97 -5.95 6.51
C LEU A 13 7.91 -7.02 6.79
N LEU A 14 7.51 -7.76 5.75
CA LEU A 14 6.48 -8.79 5.83
C LEU A 14 7.12 -10.18 5.86
N ARG A 15 7.85 -10.49 6.94
CA ARG A 15 8.35 -11.86 7.17
C ARG A 15 7.19 -12.85 7.21
N GLU A 16 7.20 -13.81 6.30
CA GLU A 16 6.23 -14.90 6.14
C GLU A 16 4.76 -14.46 6.19
N SER A 17 4.25 -14.06 5.02
CA SER A 17 2.81 -14.04 4.76
C SER A 17 2.28 -15.47 4.78
N GLU A 18 1.62 -15.88 5.88
CA GLU A 18 0.71 -17.03 5.82
C GLU A 18 -0.29 -16.74 4.71
N GLY A 19 -0.30 -17.58 3.68
CA GLY A 19 -1.02 -17.32 2.44
C GLY A 19 -2.52 -17.15 2.66
N ILE A 20 -2.95 -15.90 2.90
CA ILE A 20 -4.35 -15.52 2.84
C ILE A 20 -4.78 -15.69 1.39
N VAL A 21 -5.45 -16.81 1.09
CA VAL A 21 -5.98 -17.12 -0.23
C VAL A 21 -7.14 -16.18 -0.51
N VAL A 22 -6.83 -15.02 -1.06
CA VAL A 22 -7.83 -14.13 -1.64
C VAL A 22 -8.22 -14.71 -2.99
N LYS A 23 -9.52 -14.75 -3.26
CA LYS A 23 -10.07 -15.34 -4.49
C LYS A 23 -9.36 -14.77 -5.73
N PRO A 24 -8.95 -15.63 -6.69
CA PRO A 24 -8.46 -15.16 -7.98
C PRO A 24 -9.53 -14.29 -8.65
N GLY A 25 -9.15 -13.09 -9.08
CA GLY A 25 -10.05 -12.14 -9.77
C GLY A 25 -10.59 -10.98 -8.91
N THR A 26 -10.17 -10.86 -7.65
CA THR A 26 -10.43 -9.65 -6.84
C THR A 26 -9.62 -8.48 -7.41
N ASP A 27 -10.28 -7.37 -7.74
CA ASP A 27 -9.59 -6.11 -8.04
C ASP A 27 -8.74 -5.72 -6.83
N ARG A 28 -7.47 -5.41 -7.07
CA ARG A 28 -6.47 -5.07 -6.05
C ARG A 28 -5.76 -3.77 -6.37
N THR A 29 -6.37 -2.96 -7.24
CA THR A 29 -5.75 -1.74 -7.75
C THR A 29 -5.43 -0.81 -6.60
N LEU A 30 -6.39 -0.58 -5.69
CA LEU A 30 -6.21 0.33 -4.57
C LEU A 30 -5.21 -0.21 -3.54
N THR A 31 -5.30 -1.49 -3.21
CA THR A 31 -4.36 -2.18 -2.32
C THR A 31 -2.93 -2.07 -2.83
N ASN A 32 -2.71 -2.31 -4.13
CA ASN A 32 -1.39 -2.20 -4.74
C ASN A 32 -0.86 -0.77 -4.70
N GLU A 33 -1.69 0.24 -4.95
CA GLU A 33 -1.29 1.64 -4.83
C GLU A 33 -0.85 2.00 -3.41
N CYS A 34 -1.64 1.59 -2.40
CA CYS A 34 -1.30 1.75 -0.99
C CYS A 34 0.01 1.01 -0.65
N PHE A 35 0.18 -0.22 -1.13
CA PHE A 35 1.36 -1.03 -0.85
C PHE A 35 2.64 -0.42 -1.45
N VAL A 36 2.55 0.08 -2.69
CA VAL A 36 3.66 0.76 -3.36
C VAL A 36 4.03 2.05 -2.63
N ALA A 37 3.04 2.82 -2.17
CA ALA A 37 3.29 4.02 -1.37
C ALA A 37 4.05 3.69 -0.08
N LEU A 38 3.58 2.69 0.67
CA LEU A 38 4.21 2.22 1.91
C LEU A 38 5.64 1.75 1.65
N SER A 39 5.80 0.85 0.69
CA SER A 39 7.10 0.25 0.35
C SER A 39 8.12 1.29 -0.10
N THR A 40 7.69 2.28 -0.91
CA THR A 40 8.57 3.36 -1.37
C THR A 40 8.99 4.24 -0.20
N THR A 41 8.07 4.54 0.71
CA THR A 41 8.32 5.39 1.89
C THR A 41 9.32 4.74 2.82
N ILE A 42 9.08 3.48 3.19
CA ILE A 42 9.94 2.76 4.13
C ILE A 42 11.33 2.55 3.54
N PHE A 43 11.44 2.20 2.25
CA PHE A 43 12.74 2.15 1.58
C PHE A 43 13.48 3.50 1.69
N GLY A 44 12.78 4.61 1.48
CA GLY A 44 13.35 5.95 1.61
C GLY A 44 13.83 6.27 3.04
N ILE A 45 13.11 5.83 4.06
CA ILE A 45 13.48 5.98 5.48
C ILE A 45 14.73 5.15 5.77
N ASP A 46 14.69 3.85 5.49
CA ASP A 46 15.73 2.88 5.86
C ASP A 46 17.06 3.17 5.17
N ASN A 47 17.02 3.72 3.95
CA ASN A 47 18.22 4.06 3.18
C ASN A 47 18.61 5.55 3.28
N MET A 48 17.89 6.35 4.09
CA MET A 48 18.10 7.80 4.21
C MET A 48 18.00 8.57 2.87
N GLU A 49 17.23 8.04 1.93
CA GLU A 49 17.07 8.57 0.57
C GLU A 49 15.90 9.56 0.50
N LYS A 50 16.17 10.84 0.80
CA LYS A 50 15.15 11.90 0.90
C LYS A 50 14.26 12.04 -0.35
N ARG A 51 14.82 11.83 -1.54
CA ARG A 51 14.04 11.91 -2.80
C ARG A 51 13.05 10.75 -2.92
N VAL A 52 13.44 9.56 -2.48
CA VAL A 52 12.58 8.37 -2.51
C VAL A 52 11.49 8.50 -1.45
N LEU A 53 11.84 8.99 -0.26
CA LEU A 53 10.87 9.32 0.79
C LEU A 53 9.81 10.32 0.30
N GLN A 54 10.22 11.43 -0.30
CA GLN A 54 9.28 12.42 -0.85
C GLN A 54 8.35 11.81 -1.90
N ARG A 55 8.87 10.94 -2.76
CA ARG A 55 8.06 10.21 -3.76
C ARG A 55 7.07 9.24 -3.10
N GLY A 56 7.49 8.55 -2.05
CA GLY A 56 6.62 7.67 -1.27
C GLY A 56 5.46 8.43 -0.63
N LEU A 57 5.74 9.57 0.01
CA LEU A 57 4.71 10.44 0.63
C LEU A 57 3.76 11.06 -0.41
N GLN A 58 4.25 11.41 -1.60
CA GLN A 58 3.37 11.86 -2.69
C GLN A 58 2.42 10.75 -3.13
N ARG A 59 2.92 9.51 -3.29
CA ARG A 59 2.10 8.34 -3.61
C ARG A 59 1.09 8.04 -2.53
N TYR A 60 1.50 8.18 -1.26
CA TYR A 60 0.61 8.04 -0.11
C TYR A 60 -0.57 9.01 -0.20
N GLY A 61 -0.32 10.30 -0.49
CA GLY A 61 -1.40 11.28 -0.65
C GLY A 61 -2.37 10.95 -1.80
N VAL A 62 -1.85 10.41 -2.92
CA VAL A 62 -2.68 9.95 -4.04
C VAL A 62 -3.54 8.75 -3.63
N ALA A 63 -2.93 7.73 -3.02
CA ALA A 63 -3.62 6.53 -2.56
C ALA A 63 -4.68 6.85 -1.49
N LEU A 64 -4.38 7.77 -0.56
CA LEU A 64 -5.35 8.24 0.45
C LEU A 64 -6.56 8.89 -0.18
N LYS A 65 -6.35 9.71 -1.22
CA LYS A 65 -7.45 10.33 -1.97
C LYS A 65 -8.31 9.29 -2.68
N ALA A 66 -7.68 8.31 -3.32
CA ALA A 66 -8.39 7.20 -3.99
C ALA A 66 -9.19 6.35 -2.99
N LEU A 67 -8.60 6.01 -1.84
CA LEU A 67 -9.28 5.28 -0.78
C LEU A 67 -10.49 6.06 -0.23
N ASN A 68 -10.34 7.36 0.01
CA ASN A 68 -11.44 8.19 0.47
C ASN A 68 -12.60 8.25 -0.55
N GLN A 69 -12.28 8.25 -1.85
CA GLN A 69 -13.30 8.15 -2.91
C GLN A 69 -14.00 6.78 -2.88
N ALA A 70 -13.26 5.69 -2.77
CA ALA A 70 -13.82 4.35 -2.70
C ALA A 70 -14.70 4.13 -1.45
N LEU A 71 -14.32 4.72 -0.31
CA LEU A 71 -15.12 4.71 0.92
C LEU A 71 -16.43 5.50 0.79
N SER A 72 -16.44 6.52 -0.08
CA SER A 72 -17.61 7.34 -0.34
C SER A 72 -18.60 6.68 -1.32
N ASP A 73 -18.18 5.64 -2.06
CA ASP A 73 -19.05 4.87 -2.95
C ASP A 73 -19.66 3.67 -2.19
N PRO A 74 -21.01 3.58 -2.06
CA PRO A 74 -21.68 2.49 -1.37
C PRO A 74 -21.45 1.09 -1.93
N ARG A 75 -20.97 0.98 -3.18
CA ARG A 75 -20.66 -0.30 -3.85
C ARG A 75 -19.22 -0.71 -3.60
N GLU A 76 -18.29 0.22 -3.74
CA GLU A 76 -16.85 -0.04 -3.59
C GLU A 76 -16.43 -0.15 -2.12
N CYS A 77 -17.09 0.57 -1.20
CA CYS A 77 -16.68 0.62 0.21
C CYS A 77 -16.74 -0.73 0.95
N ARG A 78 -17.39 -1.74 0.37
CA ARG A 78 -17.50 -3.11 0.90
C ARG A 78 -16.60 -4.10 0.18
N SER A 79 -15.76 -3.65 -0.74
CA SER A 79 -14.85 -4.51 -1.47
C SER A 79 -13.69 -4.96 -0.57
N PHE A 80 -13.17 -6.15 -0.86
CA PHE A 80 -11.94 -6.62 -0.19
C PHE A 80 -10.75 -5.72 -0.50
N ASP A 81 -10.71 -5.09 -1.68
CA ASP A 81 -9.66 -4.13 -2.06
C ASP A 81 -9.62 -2.94 -1.10
N VAL A 82 -10.79 -2.38 -0.78
CA VAL A 82 -10.89 -1.26 0.17
C VAL A 82 -10.47 -1.69 1.57
N LEU A 83 -10.86 -2.89 2.02
CA LEU A 83 -10.42 -3.41 3.32
C LEU A 83 -8.90 -3.61 3.38
N GLU A 84 -8.31 -4.27 2.38
CA GLU A 84 -6.86 -4.50 2.30
C GLU A 84 -6.11 -3.15 2.24
N ALA A 85 -6.60 -2.18 1.45
CA ALA A 85 -6.04 -0.84 1.38
C ALA A 85 -6.09 -0.10 2.73
N ILE A 86 -7.19 -0.17 3.48
CA ILE A 86 -7.28 0.42 4.84
C ILE A 86 -6.21 -0.15 5.76
N ILE A 87 -6.00 -1.48 5.74
CA ILE A 87 -4.98 -2.13 6.58
C ILE A 87 -3.59 -1.59 6.25
N ILE A 88 -3.25 -1.47 4.96
CA ILE A 88 -1.96 -0.93 4.53
C ILE A 88 -1.79 0.54 4.93
N MET A 89 -2.82 1.35 4.79
CA MET A 89 -2.78 2.76 5.18
C MET A 89 -2.66 2.93 6.70
N ALA A 90 -3.31 2.06 7.48
CA ALA A 90 -3.14 2.04 8.93
C ALA A 90 -1.70 1.67 9.33
N LEU A 91 -1.07 0.71 8.65
CA LEU A 91 0.35 0.40 8.85
C LEU A 91 1.24 1.60 8.53
N PHE A 92 0.92 2.35 7.47
CA PHE A 92 1.66 3.55 7.08
C PHE A 92 1.69 4.60 8.19
N GLU A 93 0.56 4.87 8.86
CA GLU A 93 0.45 5.90 9.91
C GLU A 93 1.09 5.48 11.26
N VAL A 94 1.34 4.19 11.46
CA VAL A 94 1.98 3.63 12.67
C VAL A 94 3.50 3.46 12.50
N SER A 95 4.00 3.59 11.26
CA SER A 95 5.42 3.48 10.89
C SER A 95 6.18 4.79 11.11
#